data_AF-A0A7Z9RXH4-F1
#
_entry.id   AF-A0A7Z9RXH4-F1
#
_cell.length_a   1.000
_cell.length_b   1.000
_cell.length_c   1.000
_cell.angle_alpha   90.00
_cell.angle_beta   90.00
_cell.angle_gamma   90.00
#
_symmetry.space_group_name_H-M   'P 1'
#
loop_
_entity.id
_entity.type
_entity.pdbx_description
1 polymer ?
#
loop_
_entity_poly.entity_id
_entity_poly.type
_entity_poly.pdbx_seq_one_letter_code
_entity_poly.pdbx_strand_id
1 'polypeptide(L)'
;MTYTSTQLVTIQAIFSKKTRLLMSALHILTALSGALLLILAIGCQSMPGQLAPRTGDEIVVAGQMIHSGAPVTLWIDTGGYDGYRGHRHDEPEFEGPRDQPDRILRYGSFRRDIPVSLRRRVIRDGWSLEDLTEVIDTVVLHYDACGSSSRCFHILHDIRGLSCHFLLDVDGTVYQTLDVKERAWHAGPANDRSIGIEIAHFGAFPTMEKADTHYILEGDRIRLNPDSVAGTSAADAPPYP
;
A
#
# COMPACT_ATOMS: atom_id res chain seq x y z
N MET A 1 60.66 -60.73 -35.68
CA MET A 1 59.34 -60.23 -35.25
C MET A 1 59.50 -59.62 -33.88
N THR A 2 59.48 -58.30 -33.78
CA THR A 2 59.62 -57.53 -32.54
C THR A 2 58.25 -56.98 -32.16
N TYR A 3 57.70 -57.44 -31.04
CA TYR A 3 56.47 -56.89 -30.46
C TYR A 3 56.81 -55.69 -29.58
N THR A 4 56.30 -54.52 -29.95
CA THR A 4 56.36 -53.29 -29.15
C THR A 4 55.35 -53.39 -28.00
N SER A 5 55.85 -53.60 -26.78
CA SER A 5 55.07 -53.55 -25.55
C SER A 5 54.76 -52.09 -25.20
N THR A 6 53.59 -51.60 -25.63
CA THR A 6 53.03 -50.35 -25.11
C THR A 6 52.83 -50.51 -23.61
N GLN A 7 53.61 -49.79 -22.80
CA GLN A 7 53.67 -49.99 -21.36
C GLN A 7 52.30 -49.74 -20.70
N LEU A 8 51.81 -50.74 -19.96
CA LEU A 8 50.55 -50.70 -19.20
C LEU A 8 50.40 -49.45 -18.31
N VAL A 9 51.51 -48.83 -17.92
CA VAL A 9 51.57 -47.68 -16.98
C VAL A 9 50.86 -46.44 -17.55
N THR A 10 50.99 -46.14 -18.84
CA THR A 10 50.39 -44.93 -19.45
C THR A 10 48.87 -45.06 -19.55
N ILE A 11 48.37 -46.27 -19.81
CA ILE A 11 46.94 -46.56 -19.88
C ILE A 11 46.31 -46.43 -18.48
N GLN A 12 46.91 -47.03 -17.44
CA GLN A 12 46.42 -46.88 -16.06
C GLN A 12 46.34 -45.43 -15.58
N ALA A 13 47.31 -44.58 -15.94
CA ALA A 13 47.31 -43.17 -15.56
C ALA A 13 46.16 -42.37 -16.21
N ILE A 14 45.86 -42.63 -17.49
CA ILE A 14 44.74 -41.98 -18.21
C ILE A 14 43.40 -42.44 -17.64
N PHE A 15 43.24 -43.74 -17.38
CA PHE A 15 42.04 -44.29 -16.75
C PHE A 15 41.81 -43.70 -15.36
N SER A 16 42.85 -43.61 -14.53
CA SER A 16 42.82 -42.98 -13.19
C SER A 16 42.43 -41.49 -13.23
N LYS A 17 42.94 -40.74 -14.21
CA LYS A 17 42.62 -39.31 -14.34
C LYS A 17 41.18 -39.10 -14.82
N LYS A 18 40.69 -39.94 -15.75
CA LYS A 18 39.28 -39.93 -16.18
C LYS A 18 38.34 -40.32 -15.05
N THR A 19 38.63 -41.36 -14.28
CA THR A 19 37.80 -41.75 -13.13
C THR A 19 37.78 -40.69 -12.04
N ARG A 20 38.90 -40.02 -11.73
CA ARG A 20 38.91 -38.88 -10.80
C ARG A 20 38.05 -37.72 -11.30
N LEU A 21 38.12 -37.37 -12.59
CA LEU A 21 37.30 -36.30 -13.16
C LEU A 21 35.81 -36.63 -13.12
N LEU A 22 35.44 -37.86 -13.49
CA LEU A 22 34.06 -38.37 -13.41
C LEU A 22 33.54 -38.38 -11.98
N MET A 23 34.36 -38.81 -11.02
CA MET A 23 33.99 -38.77 -9.60
C MET A 23 33.82 -37.33 -9.13
N SER A 24 34.72 -36.39 -9.44
CA SER A 24 34.55 -34.98 -9.08
C SER A 24 33.29 -34.36 -9.68
N ALA A 25 32.98 -34.64 -10.95
CA ALA A 25 31.74 -34.19 -11.58
C ALA A 25 30.50 -34.77 -10.91
N LEU A 26 30.53 -36.05 -10.52
CA LEU A 26 29.44 -36.69 -9.77
C LEU A 26 29.23 -36.05 -8.39
N HIS A 27 30.32 -35.76 -7.65
CA HIS A 27 30.23 -35.07 -6.35
C HIS A 27 29.64 -33.66 -6.49
N ILE A 28 30.04 -32.91 -7.50
CA ILE A 28 29.48 -31.57 -7.79
C ILE A 28 28.00 -31.67 -8.13
N LEU A 29 27.60 -32.63 -8.98
CA LEU A 29 26.21 -32.82 -9.34
C LEU A 29 25.35 -33.22 -8.13
N THR A 30 25.84 -34.14 -7.28
CA THR A 30 25.15 -34.52 -6.04
C THR A 30 25.04 -33.37 -5.05
N ALA A 31 26.07 -32.51 -4.95
CA ALA A 31 26.05 -31.34 -4.10
C ALA A 31 25.04 -30.27 -4.60
N LEU A 32 25.00 -30.04 -5.92
CA LEU A 32 24.03 -29.13 -6.55
C LEU A 32 22.59 -29.65 -6.42
N SER A 33 22.36 -30.95 -6.62
CA SER A 33 21.04 -31.56 -6.40
C SER A 33 20.62 -31.51 -4.94
N GLY A 34 21.55 -31.74 -4.00
CA GLY A 34 21.30 -31.62 -2.57
C GLY A 34 20.97 -30.20 -2.15
N ALA A 35 21.70 -29.20 -2.67
CA ALA A 35 21.42 -27.79 -2.42
C ALA A 35 20.07 -27.35 -3.00
N LEU A 36 19.71 -27.81 -4.21
CA LEU A 36 18.42 -27.54 -4.83
C LEU A 36 17.27 -28.15 -4.02
N LEU A 37 17.42 -29.39 -3.54
CA LEU A 37 16.45 -30.04 -2.65
C LEU A 37 16.30 -29.31 -1.32
N LEU A 38 17.39 -28.79 -0.75
CA LEU A 38 17.36 -28.01 0.48
C LEU A 38 16.62 -26.68 0.26
N ILE A 39 16.89 -25.97 -0.84
CA ILE A 39 16.20 -24.72 -1.21
C ILE A 39 14.71 -24.97 -1.44
N LEU A 40 14.33 -26.07 -2.09
CA LEU A 40 12.93 -26.47 -2.27
C LEU A 40 12.26 -26.86 -0.96
N ALA A 41 13.01 -27.41 0.01
CA ALA A 41 12.49 -27.77 1.33
C ALA A 41 12.39 -26.58 2.31
N ILE A 42 13.08 -25.46 2.03
CA ILE A 42 12.96 -24.18 2.76
C ILE A 42 11.81 -23.33 2.20
N GLY A 43 11.06 -23.82 1.21
CA GLY A 43 9.82 -23.16 0.75
C GLY A 43 8.93 -22.87 1.95
N CYS A 44 8.70 -21.59 2.24
CA CYS A 44 7.96 -21.11 3.41
C CYS A 44 6.67 -21.91 3.61
N GLN A 45 6.64 -22.76 4.65
CA GLN A 45 5.41 -23.39 5.09
C GLN A 45 4.59 -22.32 5.81
N SER A 46 3.64 -21.70 5.10
CA SER A 46 2.60 -20.89 5.72
C SER A 46 1.61 -21.81 6.43
N MET A 47 1.60 -21.75 7.77
CA MET A 47 0.68 -22.55 8.58
C MET A 47 -0.65 -21.80 8.75
N PRO A 48 -1.82 -22.47 8.72
CA PRO A 48 -3.08 -21.86 9.09
C PRO A 48 -3.00 -21.18 10.46
N GLY A 49 -3.41 -19.91 10.55
CA GLY A 49 -3.32 -19.10 11.77
C GLY A 49 -2.03 -18.28 11.90
N GLN A 50 -1.04 -18.48 11.04
CA GLN A 50 0.12 -17.58 10.95
C GLN A 50 -0.30 -16.30 10.23
N LEU A 51 -0.08 -15.15 10.86
CA LEU A 51 -0.32 -13.85 10.23
C LEU A 51 0.61 -13.67 9.04
N ALA A 52 0.05 -13.22 7.91
CA ALA A 52 0.85 -12.79 6.78
C ALA A 52 1.54 -11.46 7.14
N PRO A 53 2.88 -11.37 7.08
CA PRO A 53 3.57 -10.12 7.37
C PRO A 53 3.26 -9.06 6.30
N ARG A 54 3.18 -7.80 6.73
CA ARG A 54 3.12 -6.60 5.88
C ARG A 54 4.52 -6.01 5.77
N THR A 55 4.87 -5.47 4.61
CA THR A 55 6.11 -4.69 4.44
C THR A 55 5.91 -3.25 4.89
N GLY A 56 4.68 -2.73 4.75
CA GLY A 56 4.33 -1.36 5.13
C GLY A 56 4.61 -0.35 4.03
N ASP A 57 4.67 -0.80 2.77
CA ASP A 57 4.80 0.07 1.60
C ASP A 57 3.75 -0.23 0.52
N GLU A 58 2.85 -1.17 0.79
CA GLU A 58 1.87 -1.61 -0.17
C GLU A 58 0.54 -0.88 -0.01
N ILE A 59 0.02 -0.33 -1.11
CA ILE A 59 -1.36 0.16 -1.23
C ILE A 59 -2.30 -0.95 -1.69
N VAL A 60 -3.60 -0.80 -1.44
CA VAL A 60 -4.65 -1.72 -1.89
C VAL A 60 -5.39 -1.14 -3.09
N VAL A 61 -5.44 -1.88 -4.19
CA VAL A 61 -6.24 -1.53 -5.37
C VAL A 61 -7.02 -2.76 -5.81
N ALA A 62 -8.36 -2.70 -5.79
CA ALA A 62 -9.22 -3.84 -6.09
C ALA A 62 -8.89 -5.09 -5.24
N GLY A 63 -8.60 -4.88 -3.95
CA GLY A 63 -8.17 -5.93 -3.02
C GLY A 63 -6.76 -6.47 -3.24
N GLN A 64 -6.02 -6.00 -4.24
CA GLN A 64 -4.63 -6.39 -4.49
C GLN A 64 -3.67 -5.47 -3.75
N MET A 65 -2.67 -6.05 -3.09
CA MET A 65 -1.57 -5.30 -2.47
C MET A 65 -0.52 -4.97 -3.53
N ILE A 66 -0.18 -3.69 -3.69
CA ILE A 66 0.76 -3.18 -4.69
C ILE A 66 1.82 -2.32 -3.99
N HIS A 67 3.09 -2.65 -4.16
CA HIS A 67 4.20 -1.84 -3.63
C HIS A 67 4.20 -0.44 -4.22
N SER A 68 4.22 0.57 -3.34
CA SER A 68 4.31 1.99 -3.71
C SER A 68 5.73 2.54 -3.64
N GLY A 69 6.61 1.89 -2.87
CA GLY A 69 7.96 2.40 -2.56
C GLY A 69 7.99 3.55 -1.55
N ALA A 70 6.85 3.93 -0.97
CA ALA A 70 6.74 4.89 0.13
C ALA A 70 6.18 4.19 1.39
N PRO A 71 6.39 4.73 2.60
CA PRO A 71 5.73 4.23 3.80
C PRO A 71 4.21 4.34 3.67
N VAL A 72 3.49 3.23 3.89
CA VAL A 72 2.04 3.12 3.80
C VAL A 72 1.45 2.52 5.06
N THR A 73 0.45 3.20 5.63
CA THR A 73 -0.44 2.67 6.66
C THR A 73 -1.83 2.48 6.06
N LEU A 74 -2.31 1.24 6.03
CA LEU A 74 -3.66 0.93 5.56
C LEU A 74 -4.70 1.13 6.68
N TRP A 75 -5.96 1.29 6.29
CA TRP A 75 -7.09 1.33 7.22
C TRP A 75 -7.23 0.10 8.15
N ILE A 76 -6.65 -1.04 7.76
CA ILE A 76 -6.62 -2.27 8.57
C ILE A 76 -5.40 -2.37 9.50
N ASP A 77 -4.40 -1.50 9.31
CA ASP A 77 -3.20 -1.49 10.12
C ASP A 77 -3.47 -0.77 11.46
N THR A 78 -2.65 -1.07 12.47
CA THR A 78 -2.69 -0.32 13.73
C THR A 78 -2.25 1.13 13.46
N GLY A 79 -3.03 2.11 13.91
CA GLY A 79 -2.81 3.53 13.55
C GLY A 79 -3.39 3.93 12.19
N GLY A 80 -4.05 3.01 11.48
CA GLY A 80 -4.72 3.31 10.23
C GLY A 80 -6.01 4.10 10.40
N TYR A 81 -6.32 4.93 9.41
CA TYR A 81 -7.59 5.66 9.33
C TYR A 81 -8.64 4.85 8.60
N ASP A 82 -9.67 4.39 9.33
CA ASP A 82 -10.66 3.44 8.83
C ASP A 82 -11.88 4.11 8.19
N GLY A 83 -11.84 4.28 6.86
CA GLY A 83 -12.95 4.84 6.08
C GLY A 83 -14.16 3.91 5.96
N TYR A 84 -14.04 2.62 6.32
CA TYR A 84 -15.15 1.66 6.33
C TYR A 84 -15.98 1.73 7.62
N ARG A 85 -15.45 2.39 8.66
CA ARG A 85 -16.10 2.52 9.96
C ARG A 85 -17.36 3.37 9.90
N GLY A 86 -18.45 2.84 10.47
CA GLY A 86 -19.74 3.54 10.54
C GLY A 86 -19.85 4.54 11.70
N HIS A 87 -19.26 4.22 12.85
CA HIS A 87 -19.16 5.12 13.99
C HIS A 87 -18.05 6.16 13.83
N ARG A 88 -18.13 7.22 14.62
CA ARG A 88 -17.07 8.23 14.68
C ARG A 88 -15.83 7.65 15.34
N HIS A 89 -14.67 8.18 14.98
CA HIS A 89 -13.43 7.81 15.63
C HIS A 89 -13.23 8.52 16.97
N ASP A 90 -13.48 9.83 17.01
CA ASP A 90 -13.29 10.68 18.17
C ASP A 90 -14.29 10.38 19.30
N GLU A 91 -15.53 10.05 18.93
CA GLU A 91 -16.60 9.68 19.85
C GLU A 91 -17.24 8.35 19.44
N PRO A 92 -16.62 7.19 19.76
CA PRO A 92 -17.03 5.88 19.24
C PRO A 92 -18.45 5.43 19.58
N GLU A 93 -19.08 6.06 20.56
CA GLU A 93 -20.48 5.80 20.94
C GLU A 93 -21.48 6.39 19.93
N PHE A 94 -21.03 7.31 19.07
CA PHE A 94 -21.87 7.99 18.09
C PHE A 94 -21.61 7.47 16.69
N GLU A 95 -22.68 7.36 15.92
CA GLU A 95 -22.57 7.20 14.47
C GLU A 95 -21.96 8.46 13.85
N GLY A 96 -21.20 8.29 12.77
CA GLY A 96 -20.74 9.47 12.04
C GLY A 96 -21.88 10.18 11.28
N PRO A 97 -21.55 11.27 10.56
CA PRO A 97 -22.53 12.10 9.89
C PRO A 97 -23.38 11.30 8.92
N ARG A 98 -24.68 11.63 8.91
CA ARG A 98 -25.68 11.08 8.00
C ARG A 98 -25.97 12.12 6.92
N ASP A 99 -25.49 11.84 5.72
CA ASP A 99 -25.73 12.69 4.55
C ASP A 99 -27.06 12.33 3.88
N GLN A 100 -27.65 13.26 3.11
CA GLN A 100 -28.85 12.94 2.31
C GLN A 100 -28.47 12.20 1.01
N PRO A 101 -29.14 11.09 0.64
CA PRO A 101 -30.14 10.34 1.42
C PRO A 101 -29.51 9.62 2.61
N ASP A 102 -30.25 9.52 3.72
CA ASP A 102 -29.77 9.02 5.01
C ASP A 102 -28.90 7.75 4.89
N ARG A 103 -27.60 7.92 5.09
CA ARG A 103 -26.60 6.87 4.95
C ARG A 103 -25.43 7.09 5.89
N ILE A 104 -24.96 5.99 6.47
CA ILE A 104 -23.81 5.95 7.36
C ILE A 104 -22.50 5.86 6.55
N LEU A 105 -22.49 5.16 5.40
CA LEU A 105 -21.27 5.06 4.59
C LEU A 105 -20.89 6.43 4.03
N ARG A 106 -19.59 6.73 3.99
CA ARG A 106 -19.01 7.95 3.40
C ARG A 106 -18.42 7.72 2.01
N TYR A 107 -18.76 6.59 1.39
CA TYR A 107 -18.28 6.19 0.07
C TYR A 107 -19.39 5.40 -0.67
N GLY A 108 -19.18 5.13 -1.96
CA GLY A 108 -20.06 4.24 -2.72
C GLY A 108 -19.33 2.99 -3.22
N SER A 109 -19.92 1.81 -3.06
CA SER A 109 -19.35 0.56 -3.62
C SER A 109 -19.43 0.47 -5.15
N PHE A 110 -20.22 1.36 -5.76
CA PHE A 110 -20.32 1.52 -7.20
C PHE A 110 -20.16 2.99 -7.60
N ARG A 111 -19.58 3.17 -8.78
CA ARG A 111 -19.64 4.40 -9.56
C ARG A 111 -21.02 4.51 -10.22
N ARG A 112 -21.55 5.73 -10.36
CA ARG A 112 -22.95 5.96 -10.77
C ARG A 112 -23.21 5.51 -12.21
N ASP A 113 -22.38 5.96 -13.15
CA ASP A 113 -22.66 5.90 -14.58
C ASP A 113 -21.81 4.84 -15.33
N ILE A 114 -21.58 3.68 -14.71
CA ILE A 114 -20.82 2.59 -15.34
C ILE A 114 -21.67 1.79 -16.34
N PRO A 115 -21.07 1.26 -17.44
CA PRO A 115 -21.78 0.40 -18.38
C PRO A 115 -22.46 -0.79 -17.70
N VAL A 116 -23.65 -1.19 -18.17
CA VAL A 116 -24.41 -2.32 -17.60
C VAL A 116 -23.61 -3.62 -17.65
N SER A 117 -22.80 -3.83 -18.70
CA SER A 117 -21.90 -4.96 -18.82
C SER A 117 -20.86 -4.99 -17.70
N LEU A 118 -20.18 -3.86 -17.47
CA LEU A 118 -19.22 -3.70 -16.38
C LEU A 118 -19.89 -3.90 -15.02
N ARG A 119 -21.05 -3.27 -14.79
CA ARG A 119 -21.82 -3.48 -13.54
C ARG A 119 -22.11 -4.96 -13.27
N ARG A 120 -22.50 -5.72 -14.30
CA ARG A 120 -22.76 -7.17 -14.17
C ARG A 120 -21.50 -7.96 -13.86
N ARG A 121 -20.35 -7.61 -14.46
CA ARG A 121 -19.05 -8.23 -14.13
C ARG A 121 -18.69 -7.98 -12.68
N VAL A 122 -18.73 -6.72 -12.24
CA VAL A 122 -18.39 -6.34 -10.86
C VAL A 122 -19.31 -7.00 -9.83
N ILE A 123 -20.61 -7.13 -10.11
CA ILE A 123 -21.53 -7.87 -9.22
C ILE A 123 -21.15 -9.35 -9.10
N ARG A 124 -20.69 -9.97 -10.19
CA ARG A 124 -20.34 -11.40 -10.24
C ARG A 124 -18.98 -11.68 -9.61
N ASP A 125 -17.97 -10.87 -9.94
CA ASP A 125 -16.57 -11.18 -9.70
C ASP A 125 -15.89 -10.21 -8.70
N GLY A 126 -16.56 -9.11 -8.34
CA GLY A 126 -15.92 -7.96 -7.70
C GLY A 126 -15.20 -7.07 -8.71
N TRP A 127 -14.62 -5.97 -8.23
CA TRP A 127 -13.77 -5.11 -9.05
C TRP A 127 -12.43 -5.80 -9.33
N SER A 128 -11.96 -5.72 -10.58
CA SER A 128 -10.58 -6.02 -10.99
C SER A 128 -9.77 -4.74 -11.23
N LEU A 129 -8.45 -4.87 -11.36
CA LEU A 129 -7.60 -3.73 -11.76
C LEU A 129 -8.00 -3.21 -13.14
N GLU A 130 -8.26 -4.12 -14.08
CA GLU A 130 -8.67 -3.80 -15.45
C GLU A 130 -10.00 -3.03 -15.46
N ASP A 131 -10.99 -3.48 -14.70
CA ASP A 131 -12.28 -2.80 -14.59
C ASP A 131 -12.12 -1.37 -14.03
N LEU A 132 -11.19 -1.15 -13.09
CA LEU A 132 -10.92 0.19 -12.56
C LEU A 132 -10.27 1.09 -13.61
N THR A 133 -9.41 0.57 -14.48
CA THR A 133 -8.83 1.36 -15.59
C THR A 133 -9.86 1.78 -16.64
N GLU A 134 -11.01 1.11 -16.74
CA GLU A 134 -12.10 1.53 -17.63
C GLU A 134 -12.84 2.78 -17.13
N VAL A 135 -12.75 3.09 -15.82
CA VAL A 135 -13.60 4.10 -15.16
C VAL A 135 -12.83 5.18 -14.40
N ILE A 136 -11.60 4.91 -13.97
CA ILE A 136 -10.71 5.86 -13.32
C ILE A 136 -9.68 6.34 -14.33
N ASP A 137 -9.63 7.64 -14.55
CA ASP A 137 -8.70 8.29 -15.48
C ASP A 137 -8.08 9.57 -14.89
N THR A 138 -8.38 9.86 -13.62
CA THR A 138 -8.06 11.14 -12.98
C THR A 138 -7.53 10.92 -11.57
N VAL A 139 -6.52 11.70 -11.20
CA VAL A 139 -6.12 11.88 -9.80
C VAL A 139 -6.42 13.33 -9.42
N VAL A 140 -7.14 13.51 -8.31
CA VAL A 140 -7.42 14.83 -7.74
C VAL A 140 -6.56 14.98 -6.49
N LEU A 141 -5.72 16.02 -6.53
CA LEU A 141 -4.92 16.44 -5.39
C LEU A 141 -5.63 17.58 -4.68
N HIS A 142 -5.77 17.44 -3.37
CA HIS A 142 -6.33 18.46 -2.48
C HIS A 142 -5.28 18.85 -1.45
N TYR A 143 -5.23 20.13 -1.10
CA TYR A 143 -4.64 20.54 0.16
C TYR A 143 -5.71 20.40 1.23
N ASP A 144 -5.39 19.73 2.34
CA ASP A 144 -6.37 19.45 3.38
C ASP A 144 -6.86 20.69 4.16
N ALA A 145 -6.08 21.78 4.10
CA ALA A 145 -6.24 22.98 4.92
C ALA A 145 -6.29 22.70 6.44
N CYS A 146 -5.76 21.55 6.86
CA CYS A 146 -5.75 21.05 8.23
C CYS A 146 -4.33 20.91 8.78
N GLY A 147 -3.34 20.68 7.91
CA GLY A 147 -1.92 20.58 8.30
C GLY A 147 -1.52 19.23 8.91
N SER A 148 -2.43 18.25 8.96
CA SER A 148 -2.13 16.86 9.36
C SER A 148 -3.20 15.90 8.84
N SER A 149 -2.78 14.68 8.49
CA SER A 149 -3.69 13.62 8.01
C SER A 149 -4.75 13.25 9.06
N SER A 150 -4.33 13.18 10.32
CA SER A 150 -5.17 12.98 11.51
C SER A 150 -6.36 13.97 11.55
N ARG A 151 -6.09 15.27 11.42
CA ARG A 151 -7.14 16.30 11.47
C ARG A 151 -7.99 16.29 10.20
N CYS A 152 -7.36 16.11 9.04
CA CYS A 152 -8.08 15.99 7.78
C CYS A 152 -9.12 14.87 7.84
N PHE A 153 -8.72 13.67 8.25
CA PHE A 153 -9.62 12.53 8.31
C PHE A 153 -10.75 12.73 9.33
N HIS A 154 -10.48 13.31 10.51
CA HIS A 154 -11.53 13.69 11.45
C HIS A 154 -12.56 14.65 10.82
N ILE A 155 -12.11 15.70 10.13
CA ILE A 155 -13.00 16.66 9.48
C ILE A 155 -13.81 16.01 8.37
N LEU A 156 -13.17 15.25 7.48
CA LEU A 156 -13.85 14.61 6.36
C LEU A 156 -14.84 13.56 6.87
N HIS A 157 -14.37 12.62 7.68
CA HIS A 157 -15.11 11.41 8.05
C HIS A 157 -16.07 11.64 9.21
N ASP A 158 -15.58 12.18 10.34
CA ASP A 158 -16.37 12.30 11.56
C ASP A 158 -17.28 13.54 11.56
N ILE A 159 -16.91 14.61 10.88
CA ILE A 159 -17.67 15.88 10.88
C ILE A 159 -18.51 16.08 9.62
N ARG A 160 -17.93 15.85 8.43
CA ARG A 160 -18.56 16.24 7.16
C ARG A 160 -19.24 15.12 6.39
N GLY A 161 -19.02 13.85 6.75
CA GLY A 161 -19.57 12.71 6.00
C GLY A 161 -18.90 12.48 4.64
N LEU A 162 -17.67 12.94 4.48
CA LEU A 162 -16.84 12.82 3.28
C LEU A 162 -15.76 11.75 3.45
N SER A 163 -15.09 11.40 2.36
CA SER A 163 -13.96 10.47 2.36
C SER A 163 -13.00 10.79 1.24
N CYS A 164 -11.76 10.35 1.40
CA CYS A 164 -10.72 10.35 0.37
C CYS A 164 -10.17 8.92 0.22
N HIS A 165 -9.28 8.69 -0.74
CA HIS A 165 -8.61 7.39 -0.86
C HIS A 165 -7.30 7.39 -0.07
N PHE A 166 -6.54 8.47 -0.20
CA PHE A 166 -5.24 8.63 0.42
C PHE A 166 -5.14 9.95 1.16
N LEU A 167 -4.42 9.93 2.28
CA LEU A 167 -3.89 11.11 2.96
C LEU A 167 -2.36 11.02 2.91
N LEU A 168 -1.69 12.11 2.56
CA LEU A 168 -0.24 12.23 2.61
C LEU A 168 0.11 13.15 3.77
N ASP A 169 0.75 12.60 4.79
CA ASP A 169 1.11 13.37 5.98
C ASP A 169 2.45 14.10 5.82
N VAL A 170 2.71 15.03 6.74
CA VAL A 170 3.89 15.92 6.72
C VAL A 170 5.22 15.19 6.77
N ASP A 171 5.25 13.97 7.33
CA ASP A 171 6.46 13.15 7.44
C ASP A 171 6.67 12.21 6.23
N GLY A 172 5.81 12.28 5.22
CA GLY A 172 5.86 11.46 4.02
C GLY A 172 5.12 10.13 4.13
N THR A 173 4.47 9.83 5.26
CA THR A 173 3.61 8.65 5.40
C THR A 173 2.35 8.80 4.55
N VAL A 174 2.04 7.76 3.78
CA VAL A 174 0.78 7.64 3.06
C VAL A 174 -0.20 6.82 3.89
N TYR A 175 -1.32 7.42 4.28
CA TYR A 175 -2.43 6.70 4.87
C TYR A 175 -3.45 6.37 3.79
N GLN A 176 -3.77 5.10 3.60
CA GLN A 176 -4.87 4.70 2.72
C GLN A 176 -6.10 4.39 3.57
N THR A 177 -7.19 5.11 3.32
CA THR A 177 -8.40 5.03 4.17
C THR A 177 -9.45 4.08 3.63
N LEU A 178 -9.41 3.82 2.31
CA LEU A 178 -10.33 2.99 1.55
C LEU A 178 -9.58 2.31 0.40
N ASP A 179 -10.04 1.14 -0.03
CA ASP A 179 -9.61 0.52 -1.28
C ASP A 179 -9.96 1.45 -2.46
N VAL A 180 -9.06 1.59 -3.44
CA VAL A 180 -9.28 2.39 -4.66
C VAL A 180 -10.50 1.95 -5.47
N LYS A 181 -10.98 0.71 -5.26
CA LYS A 181 -12.23 0.25 -5.87
C LYS A 181 -13.46 1.02 -5.40
N GLU A 182 -13.43 1.54 -4.18
CA GLU A 182 -14.53 2.33 -3.63
C GLU A 182 -14.62 3.69 -4.34
N ARG A 183 -15.80 4.28 -4.32
CA ARG A 183 -16.02 5.65 -4.78
C ARG A 183 -15.98 6.58 -3.58
N ALA A 184 -14.80 7.09 -3.24
CA ALA A 184 -14.65 8.10 -2.19
C ALA A 184 -15.40 9.41 -2.55
N TRP A 185 -15.77 10.20 -1.54
CA TRP A 185 -16.54 11.43 -1.69
C TRP A 185 -15.67 12.66 -1.39
N HIS A 186 -14.82 13.05 -2.35
CA HIS A 186 -13.83 14.12 -2.19
C HIS A 186 -13.95 15.27 -3.22
N ALA A 187 -14.55 15.04 -4.38
CA ALA A 187 -14.53 15.95 -5.53
C ALA A 187 -15.89 16.07 -6.25
N GLY A 188 -16.99 15.81 -5.55
CA GLY A 188 -18.35 16.00 -6.07
C GLY A 188 -18.61 15.19 -7.36
N PRO A 189 -18.90 15.83 -8.51
CA PRO A 189 -19.11 15.13 -9.77
C PRO A 189 -17.93 14.26 -10.22
N ALA A 190 -16.70 14.63 -9.87
CA ALA A 190 -15.50 13.91 -10.31
C ALA A 190 -15.24 12.61 -9.53
N ASN A 191 -15.95 12.37 -8.41
CA ASN A 191 -15.80 11.16 -7.58
C ASN A 191 -15.91 9.86 -8.39
N ASP A 192 -16.75 9.85 -9.43
CA ASP A 192 -17.01 8.66 -10.23
C ASP A 192 -15.80 8.21 -11.07
N ARG A 193 -14.86 9.12 -11.39
CA ARG A 193 -13.72 8.86 -12.29
C ARG A 193 -12.36 9.15 -11.70
N SER A 194 -12.28 9.39 -10.39
CA SER A 194 -11.04 9.86 -9.77
C SER A 194 -10.63 9.14 -8.50
N ILE A 195 -9.33 9.19 -8.27
CA ILE A 195 -8.68 8.93 -6.99
C ILE A 195 -8.47 10.27 -6.29
N GLY A 196 -8.68 10.30 -4.98
CA GLY A 196 -8.61 11.50 -4.16
C GLY A 196 -7.47 11.39 -3.17
N ILE A 197 -6.54 12.33 -3.24
CA ILE A 197 -5.38 12.43 -2.34
C ILE A 197 -5.47 13.77 -1.62
N GLU A 198 -5.55 13.72 -0.31
CA GLU A 198 -5.46 14.90 0.56
C GLU A 198 -4.01 15.04 1.04
N ILE A 199 -3.41 16.20 0.83
CA ILE A 199 -2.04 16.50 1.26
C ILE A 199 -2.15 17.34 2.53
N ALA A 200 -1.43 16.93 3.59
CA ALA A 200 -1.30 17.68 4.83
C ALA A 200 -0.65 19.03 4.55
N HIS A 201 -1.49 20.04 4.26
CA HIS A 201 -1.04 21.36 3.86
C HIS A 201 -2.11 22.44 4.05
N PHE A 202 -1.73 23.60 4.60
CA PHE A 202 -2.63 24.74 4.82
C PHE A 202 -3.17 25.44 3.55
N GLY A 203 -2.96 24.87 2.37
CA GLY A 203 -3.44 25.44 1.11
C GLY A 203 -2.50 26.44 0.46
N ALA A 204 -3.07 27.44 -0.22
CA ALA A 204 -2.34 28.32 -1.12
C ALA A 204 -1.73 29.53 -0.38
N PHE A 205 -0.41 29.70 -0.51
CA PHE A 205 0.33 30.85 0.00
C PHE A 205 0.96 31.66 -1.13
N PRO A 206 1.20 32.99 -0.94
CA PRO A 206 1.83 33.81 -1.96
C PRO A 206 3.28 33.43 -2.30
N THR A 207 4.00 32.80 -1.37
CA THR A 207 5.37 32.30 -1.57
C THR A 207 5.57 31.00 -0.79
N MET A 208 6.59 30.22 -1.18
CA MET A 208 6.93 28.97 -0.48
C MET A 208 7.41 29.24 0.95
N GLU A 209 8.20 30.29 1.17
CA GLU A 209 8.73 30.62 2.50
C GLU A 209 7.61 30.91 3.51
N LYS A 210 6.48 31.46 3.04
CA LYS A 210 5.29 31.65 3.88
C LYS A 210 4.62 30.32 4.22
N ALA A 211 4.53 29.40 3.25
CA ALA A 211 4.02 28.06 3.51
C ALA A 211 4.92 27.32 4.53
N ASP A 212 6.24 27.43 4.37
CA ASP A 212 7.23 26.74 5.20
C ASP A 212 7.17 27.14 6.68
N THR A 213 6.71 28.36 7.01
CA THR A 213 6.53 28.78 8.43
C THR A 213 5.56 27.89 9.22
N HIS A 214 4.71 27.14 8.51
CA HIS A 214 3.77 26.21 9.11
C HIS A 214 4.35 24.85 9.49
N TYR A 215 5.61 24.58 9.13
CA TYR A 215 6.28 23.32 9.44
C TYR A 215 7.62 23.56 10.12
N ILE A 216 8.02 22.59 10.94
CA ILE A 216 9.31 22.59 11.63
C ILE A 216 10.10 21.40 11.08
N LEU A 217 11.32 21.69 10.63
CA LEU A 217 12.30 20.68 10.29
C LEU A 217 13.17 20.39 11.53
N GLU A 218 13.09 19.17 12.04
CA GLU A 218 13.90 18.67 13.16
C GLU A 218 14.79 17.52 12.67
N GLY A 219 16.03 17.85 12.31
CA GLY A 219 16.92 16.89 11.65
C GLY A 219 16.44 16.58 10.23
N ASP A 220 16.06 15.33 9.98
CA ASP A 220 15.50 14.83 8.72
C ASP A 220 13.97 14.69 8.75
N ARG A 221 13.31 15.05 9.86
CA ARG A 221 11.86 14.92 10.05
C ARG A 221 11.18 16.27 9.94
N ILE A 222 10.07 16.31 9.22
CA ILE A 222 9.18 17.46 9.13
C ILE A 222 7.96 17.20 9.99
N ARG A 223 7.54 18.19 10.78
CA ARG A 223 6.29 18.14 11.53
C ARG A 223 5.54 19.46 11.46
N LEU A 224 4.24 19.42 11.70
CA LEU A 224 3.41 20.60 11.86
C LEU A 224 3.96 21.51 12.99
N ASN A 225 4.05 22.81 12.73
CA ASN A 225 4.32 23.80 13.75
C ASN A 225 3.06 23.98 14.64
N PRO A 226 3.10 23.65 15.94
CA PRO A 226 1.92 23.76 16.82
C PRO A 226 1.34 25.18 16.88
N ASP A 227 2.18 26.22 16.72
CA ASP A 227 1.72 27.61 16.69
C ASP A 227 0.82 27.90 15.49
N SER A 228 0.90 27.10 14.42
CA SER A 228 0.05 27.25 13.23
C SER A 228 -1.40 26.88 13.47
N VAL A 229 -1.67 26.04 14.47
CA VAL A 229 -3.02 25.62 14.83
C VAL A 229 -3.49 26.25 16.13
N ALA A 230 -2.63 26.98 16.84
CA ALA A 230 -2.97 27.63 18.10
C ALA A 230 -4.21 28.54 17.98
N GLY A 231 -5.18 28.35 18.86
CA GLY A 231 -6.44 29.12 18.87
C GLY A 231 -7.42 28.76 17.75
N THR A 232 -7.12 27.76 16.92
CA THR A 232 -8.05 27.21 15.94
C THR A 232 -8.77 25.99 16.51
N SER A 233 -9.83 25.51 15.83
CA SER A 233 -10.48 24.25 16.18
C SER A 233 -9.57 23.02 16.04
N ALA A 234 -8.38 23.16 15.46
CA ALA A 234 -7.37 22.12 15.33
C ALA A 234 -6.36 22.10 16.50
N ALA A 235 -6.31 23.13 17.35
CA ALA A 235 -5.36 23.20 18.47
C ALA A 235 -5.53 22.04 19.46
N ASP A 236 -6.79 21.69 19.75
CA ASP A 236 -7.17 20.68 20.74
C ASP A 236 -7.77 19.44 20.07
N ALA A 237 -7.52 19.25 18.77
CA ALA A 237 -7.97 18.05 18.10
C ALA A 237 -7.37 16.84 18.82
N PRO A 238 -8.19 15.86 19.25
CA PRO A 238 -7.67 14.69 19.95
C PRO A 238 -6.60 14.03 19.07
N PRO A 239 -5.53 13.48 19.66
CA PRO A 239 -4.57 12.71 18.90
C PRO A 239 -5.33 11.57 18.21
N TYR A 240 -5.49 11.70 16.90
CA TYR A 240 -5.94 10.61 16.05
C TYR A 240 -4.73 9.67 15.95
N PRO A 241 -4.93 8.35 16.07
CA PRO A 241 -3.86 7.38 16.19
C PRO A 241 -2.90 7.37 15.00
#